data_AF-A0A8J7K3X4-F1
#
_entry.id   AF-A0A8J7K3X4-F1
#
_cell.length_a   1.000
_cell.length_b   1.000
_cell.length_c   1.000
_cell.angle_alpha   90.00
_cell.angle_beta   90.00
_cell.angle_gamma   90.00
#
_symmetry.space_group_name_H-M   'P 1'
#
loop_
_entity.id
_entity.type
_entity.pdbx_description
1 polymer ?
#
loop_
_entity_poly.entity_id
_entity_poly.type
_entity_poly.pdbx_seq_one_letter_code
_entity_poly.pdbx_strand_id
1 'polypeptide(L)' 'MKIKDILQLLKALLLISEQVTDMIADTSIPKNQQPEIQKEVDLALSRLQSAKSKIEIDPNNG' A
#
# COMPACT_ATOMS: atom_id res chain seq x y z
N MET A 1 -13.30 -9.57 12.51
CA MET A 1 -12.02 -8.83 12.61
C MET A 1 -12.33 -7.47 13.22
N LYS A 2 -11.61 -7.04 14.26
CA LYS A 2 -11.87 -5.73 14.89
C LYS A 2 -11.27 -4.61 14.03
N ILE A 3 -11.80 -3.40 14.12
CA ILE A 3 -11.32 -2.25 13.34
C ILE A 3 -9.83 -1.97 13.58
N LYS A 4 -9.36 -2.16 14.81
CA LYS A 4 -7.93 -2.09 15.14
C LYS A 4 -7.08 -3.09 14.34
N ASP A 5 -7.59 -4.30 14.09
CA ASP A 5 -6.88 -5.34 13.36
C ASP A 5 -6.83 -4.99 11.86
N ILE A 6 -7.89 -4.35 11.34
CA ILE A 6 -7.94 -3.83 9.96
C ILE A 6 -6.92 -2.70 9.78
N LEU A 7 -6.83 -1.77 10.74
CA LEU A 7 -5.85 -0.70 10.71
C LEU A 7 -4.41 -1.21 10.80
N GLN A 8 -4.15 -2.23 11.62
CA GLN A 8 -2.83 -2.88 11.69
C GLN A 8 -2.48 -3.56 10.36
N LEU A 9 -3.43 -4.27 9.75
CA LEU A 9 -3.25 -4.90 8.44
C LEU A 9 -2.94 -3.85 7.36
N LEU A 10 -3.69 -2.75 7.31
CA LEU A 10 -3.46 -1.68 6.34
C LEU A 10 -2.08 -1.02 6.51
N LYS A 11 -1.63 -0.81 7.75
CA LYS A 11 -0.27 -0.30 8.03
C LYS A 11 0.81 -1.26 7.54
N ALA A 12 0.64 -2.57 7.76
CA ALA A 12 1.58 -3.58 7.29
C ALA A 12 1.63 -3.62 5.75
N LEU A 13 0.48 -3.56 5.08
CA LEU A 13 0.39 -3.54 3.63
C LEU A 13 1.04 -2.29 3.01
N LEU A 14 0.86 -1.12 3.62
CA LEU A 14 1.53 0.11 3.18
C LEU A 14 3.06 -0.01 3.26
N LEU A 15 3.59 -0.52 4.37
CA LEU A 15 5.03 -0.73 4.55
C LEU A 15 5.60 -1.69 3.49
N ILE A 16 4.89 -2.80 3.23
CA ILE A 16 5.29 -3.77 2.21
C ILE A 16 5.30 -3.13 0.83
N SER A 17 4.28 -2.35 0.49
CA SER A 17 4.20 -1.69 -0.81
C SER A 17 5.31 -0.65 -1.03
N GLU A 18 5.72 0.08 0.02
CA GLU A 18 6.89 0.97 -0.03
C GLU A 18 8.18 0.18 -0.30
N GLN A 19 8.37 -0.95 0.38
CA GLN A 19 9.52 -1.83 0.14
C GLN A 19 9.54 -2.42 -1.27
N VAL A 20 8.38 -2.77 -1.83
CA VAL A 20 8.27 -3.28 -3.21
C VAL A 20 8.66 -2.20 -4.22
N THR A 21 8.31 -0.93 -3.99
CA THR A 21 8.76 0.20 -4.83
C THR A 21 10.29 0.28 -4.85
N ASP A 22 10.94 0.19 -3.70
CA ASP A 22 12.41 0.20 -3.61
C ASP A 22 13.02 -1.02 -4.33
N MET A 23 12.39 -2.18 -4.22
CA MET A 23 12.82 -3.39 -4.92
C MET A 23 12.68 -3.29 -6.44
N ILE A 24 11.68 -2.58 -6.99
CA ILE A 24 11.54 -2.40 -8.44
C ILE A 24 12.76 -1.64 -9.01
N ALA A 25 13.31 -0.70 -8.24
CA ALA A 25 14.51 0.03 -8.62
C ALA A 25 15.79 -0.82 -8.55
N ASP A 26 15.83 -1.82 -7.66
CA ASP A 26 17.04 -2.59 -7.32
C ASP A 26 17.09 -4.00 -7.96
N THR A 27 16.02 -4.45 -8.60
CA THR A 27 15.89 -5.84 -9.08
C THR A 27 16.20 -6.04 -10.57
N SER A 28 16.47 -7.30 -10.92
CA SER A 28 16.58 -7.91 -12.25
C SER A 28 15.35 -7.72 -13.17
N ILE A 29 14.39 -6.87 -12.81
CA ILE A 29 13.23 -6.55 -13.63
C ILE A 29 13.73 -5.78 -14.86
N PRO A 30 13.39 -6.23 -16.09
CA PRO A 30 13.73 -5.51 -17.30
C PRO A 30 13.24 -4.06 -17.25
N LYS A 31 14.11 -3.09 -17.55
CA LYS A 31 13.80 -1.65 -17.47
C LYS A 31 12.55 -1.22 -18.23
N ASN A 32 12.17 -1.97 -19.27
CA ASN A 32 10.94 -1.72 -20.05
C ASN A 32 9.65 -2.16 -19.33
N GLN A 33 9.74 -3.02 -18.31
CA GLN A 33 8.61 -3.49 -17.51
C GLN A 33 8.47 -2.75 -16.17
N GLN A 34 9.55 -2.13 -15.68
CA GLN A 34 9.54 -1.36 -14.43
C GLN A 34 8.43 -0.28 -14.36
N PRO A 35 8.13 0.50 -15.43
CA PRO A 35 7.09 1.54 -15.35
C PRO A 35 5.68 0.97 -15.16
N GLU A 36 5.37 -0.16 -15.79
CA GLU A 36 4.04 -0.81 -15.64
C GLU A 36 3.88 -1.37 -14.23
N ILE A 37 4.91 -2.05 -13.72
CA ILE A 37 4.91 -2.61 -12.37
C ILE A 37 4.84 -1.50 -11.32
N GLN A 38 5.61 -0.42 -11.47
CA GLN A 38 5.54 0.74 -10.58
C GLN A 38 4.13 1.34 -10.55
N LYS A 39 3.47 1.47 -11.71
CA LYS A 39 2.10 1.99 -11.79
C LYS A 39 1.09 1.11 -11.06
N GLU A 40 1.24 -0.21 -11.12
CA GLU A 40 0.37 -1.14 -10.38
C GLU A 40 0.57 -1.02 -8.87
N VAL A 41 1.83 -0.88 -8.42
CA VAL A 41 2.17 -0.68 -7.00
C VAL A 41 1.64 0.66 -6.49
N ASP A 42 1.80 1.74 -7.26
CA ASP A 42 1.28 3.07 -6.91
C ASP A 42 -0.26 3.07 -6.79
N LEU A 43 -0.95 2.35 -7.69
CA LEU A 43 -2.39 2.19 -7.64
C LEU A 43 -2.83 1.40 -6.39
N ALA A 44 -2.10 0.35 -6.03
CA ALA A 44 -2.36 -0.42 -4.82
C ALA A 44 -2.15 0.43 -3.56
N LEU A 45 -1.06 1.21 -3.50
CA LEU A 45 -0.78 2.16 -2.42
C LEU A 45 -1.90 3.19 -2.25
N SER A 46 -2.35 3.81 -3.34
CA SER A 46 -3.43 4.80 -3.32
C SER A 46 -4.74 4.21 -2.78
N ARG A 47 -5.07 2.96 -3.15
CA ARG A 47 -6.25 2.24 -2.63
C ARG A 47 -6.12 1.93 -1.15
N LEU A 48 -4.95 1.51 -0.69
CA LEU A 48 -4.68 1.23 0.72
C LEU A 48 -4.76 2.50 1.58
N GLN A 49 -4.17 3.60 1.12
CA GLN A 49 -4.27 4.90 1.79
C GLN A 49 -5.73 5.37 1.87
N SER A 50 -6.49 5.26 0.77
CA SER A 50 -7.92 5.59 0.76
C SER A 50 -8.73 4.74 1.72
N ALA A 51 -8.44 3.43 1.82
CA ALA A 51 -9.09 2.53 2.77
C ALA A 51 -8.76 2.91 4.22
N LYS A 52 -7.49 3.21 4.51
CA LYS A 52 -7.05 3.68 5.82
C LYS A 52 -7.75 4.98 6.22
N SER A 53 -7.76 5.98 5.35
CA SER A 53 -8.42 7.27 5.64
C SER A 53 -9.91 7.11 5.92
N LYS A 54 -10.64 6.27 5.17
CA LYS A 54 -12.07 6.02 5.43
C LYS A 54 -12.33 5.43 6.82
N ILE A 55 -11.41 4.62 7.34
CA ILE A 55 -11.54 3.99 8.66
C ILE A 55 -11.14 4.97 9.77
N GLU A 56 -10.14 5.81 9.53
CA GLU A 56 -9.69 6.84 10.49
C GLU A 56 -10.67 8.02 10.63
N ILE A 57 -11.48 8.31 9.60
CA ILE A 57 -12.47 9.40 9.61
C ILE A 57 -13.79 8.99 10.29
N ASP A 58 -14.06 7.69 10.49
CA ASP A 58 -15.26 7.24 11.19
C ASP A 58 -15.18 7.60 12.69
N PRO A 59 -15.97 8.57 13.19
CA PRO A 59 -15.83 9.13 14.53
C PRO A 59 -16.25 8.16 15.64
N ASN A 60 -16.74 6.96 15.31
CA ASN A 60 -17.04 5.89 16.27
C ASN A 60 -15.83 4.97 16.56
N ASN A 61 -14.65 5.25 15.99
CA ASN A 61 -13.43 4.45 16.14
C ASN A 61 -12.40 5.04 17.12
N GLY A 62 -12.79 6.04 17.92
CA GLY A 62 -12.03 6.59 19.05
C GLY A 62 -12.36 5.90 20.37
#